data_AF-A0A3D2XDR7-F1
#
_entry.id   AF-A0A3D2XDR7-F1
#
_cell.length_a   1.000
_cell.length_b   1.000
_cell.length_c   1.000
_cell.angle_alpha   90.00
_cell.angle_beta   90.00
_cell.angle_gamma   90.00
#
_symmetry.space_group_name_H-M   'P 1'
#
loop_
_entity.id
_entity.type
_entity.pdbx_description
1 polymer ?
#
loop_
_entity_poly.entity_id
_entity_poly.type
_entity_poly.pdbx_seq_one_letter_code
_entity_poly.pdbx_strand_id
1 'polypeptide(L)'
;MRVTKYHALTVVLISIGLSLDAQTSNFRTRNSSSQRSNITTDSQGRPIRRNTGNDSLKTRNSLADSITIFYRYFDSTRPRTIDSSINDFYTRFPLPYRFHSLGNYGTAAQSLIFEPFMKAGFDPGFHAYDIYRYTTTNTRLYQTTRPYTELSYLLGSKA
;
A
#
# COMPACT_ATOMS: atom_id res chain seq x y z
N MET A 1 14.76 -25.32 -67.25
CA MET A 1 13.96 -24.32 -66.48
C MET A 1 12.53 -24.79 -66.15
N ARG A 2 12.29 -26.06 -65.81
CA ARG A 2 10.94 -26.56 -65.44
C ARG A 2 10.76 -26.79 -63.93
N VAL A 3 11.83 -27.01 -63.18
CA VAL A 3 11.80 -27.39 -61.74
C VAL A 3 11.44 -26.22 -60.81
N THR A 4 11.89 -24.99 -61.09
CA THR A 4 11.55 -23.80 -60.31
C THR A 4 10.07 -23.43 -60.34
N LYS A 5 9.35 -23.79 -61.41
CA LYS A 5 7.89 -23.55 -61.53
C LYS A 5 7.09 -24.44 -60.58
N TYR A 6 7.52 -25.69 -60.38
CA TYR A 6 6.85 -26.62 -59.47
C TYR A 6 7.08 -26.25 -58.00
N HIS A 7 8.28 -25.77 -57.64
CA HIS A 7 8.55 -25.29 -56.28
C HIS A 7 7.74 -24.05 -55.90
N ALA A 8 7.59 -23.09 -56.82
CA ALA A 8 6.73 -21.93 -56.61
C ALA A 8 5.26 -22.35 -56.41
N LEU A 9 4.78 -23.33 -57.18
CA LEU A 9 3.42 -23.85 -57.07
C LEU A 9 3.19 -24.61 -55.75
N THR A 10 4.17 -25.35 -55.24
CA THR A 10 4.08 -26.01 -53.92
C THR A 10 4.07 -25.03 -52.76
N VAL A 11 4.83 -23.93 -52.83
CA VAL A 11 4.84 -22.90 -51.78
C VAL A 11 3.52 -22.13 -51.75
N VAL A 12 2.93 -21.84 -52.91
CA VAL A 12 1.61 -21.19 -53.01
C VAL A 12 0.51 -22.08 -52.43
N LEU A 13 0.51 -23.39 -52.72
CA LEU A 13 -0.47 -24.33 -52.16
C LEU A 13 -0.38 -24.46 -50.64
N ILE A 14 0.83 -24.43 -50.07
CA ILE A 14 1.02 -24.45 -48.61
C ILE A 14 0.55 -23.14 -47.96
N SER A 15 0.74 -21.99 -48.62
CA SER A 15 0.27 -20.69 -48.11
C SER A 15 -1.26 -20.53 -48.11
N ILE A 16 -1.97 -21.21 -49.02
CA ILE A 16 -3.44 -21.20 -49.07
C ILE A 16 -4.03 -22.11 -47.98
N GLY A 17 -3.38 -23.23 -47.66
CA GLY A 17 -3.82 -24.17 -46.61
C GLY A 17 -3.80 -23.59 -45.19
N LEU A 18 -2.98 -22.57 -44.92
CA LEU A 18 -2.88 -21.93 -43.61
C LEU A 18 -3.91 -20.81 -43.36
N SER A 19 -4.81 -20.53 -44.32
CA SER A 19 -5.85 -19.50 -44.18
C SER A 19 -7.27 -20.03 -43.91
N LEU A 20 -7.43 -21.33 -43.61
CA LEU A 20 -8.75 -21.95 -43.42
C LEU A 20 -9.21 -22.12 -41.97
N ASP A 21 -8.44 -21.72 -40.96
CA ASP A 21 -8.89 -21.64 -39.57
C ASP A 21 -9.03 -20.20 -39.08
N ALA A 22 -9.97 -19.45 -39.66
CA ALA A 22 -10.45 -18.19 -39.08
C ALA A 22 -11.83 -17.80 -39.61
N GLN A 23 -12.85 -18.61 -39.37
CA GLN A 23 -14.25 -18.18 -39.35
C GLN A 23 -15.10 -19.25 -38.66
N THR A 24 -15.11 -19.23 -37.32
CA THR A 24 -16.27 -19.78 -36.60
C THR A 24 -17.44 -18.85 -36.94
N SER A 25 -18.30 -19.26 -37.87
CA SER A 25 -19.61 -18.68 -38.02
C SER A 25 -20.37 -18.99 -36.72
N ASN A 26 -20.29 -18.06 -35.76
CA ASN A 26 -21.18 -18.04 -34.63
C ASN A 26 -22.60 -18.13 -35.19
N PHE A 27 -23.32 -19.20 -34.87
CA PHE A 27 -24.76 -19.26 -35.09
C PHE A 27 -25.38 -18.07 -34.36
N ARG A 28 -25.57 -16.98 -35.10
CA ARG A 28 -26.38 -15.85 -34.69
C ARG A 28 -27.79 -16.38 -34.61
N THR A 29 -28.23 -16.73 -33.42
CA THR A 29 -29.65 -16.86 -33.10
C THR A 29 -30.31 -15.59 -33.62
N ARG A 30 -31.12 -15.75 -34.66
CA ARG A 30 -31.95 -14.71 -35.27
C ARG A 30 -32.90 -14.24 -34.17
N ASN A 31 -32.48 -13.22 -33.41
CA ASN A 31 -33.27 -12.63 -32.36
C ASN A 31 -34.37 -11.84 -33.06
N SER A 32 -35.58 -12.42 -33.07
CA SER A 32 -36.80 -11.73 -33.45
C SER A 32 -36.83 -10.38 -32.77
N SER A 33 -37.15 -9.34 -33.53
CA SER A 33 -37.43 -8.00 -33.05
C SER A 33 -38.57 -8.02 -32.02
N SER A 34 -38.23 -8.28 -30.77
CA SER A 34 -39.02 -7.88 -29.63
C SER A 34 -38.53 -6.49 -29.26
N GLN A 35 -39.36 -5.47 -29.50
CA GLN A 35 -39.18 -4.14 -28.93
C GLN A 35 -38.97 -4.28 -27.42
N ARG A 36 -37.72 -4.32 -26.98
CA ARG A 36 -37.39 -4.27 -25.55
C ARG A 36 -37.59 -2.82 -25.16
N SER A 37 -38.71 -2.54 -24.50
CA SER A 37 -38.94 -1.29 -23.79
C SER A 37 -37.73 -1.03 -22.89
N ASN A 38 -37.06 0.11 -23.09
CA ASN A 38 -35.93 0.60 -22.28
C ASN A 38 -36.42 1.05 -20.89
N ILE A 39 -37.03 0.14 -20.15
CA ILE A 39 -37.55 0.35 -18.81
C ILE A 39 -36.61 -0.39 -17.86
N THR A 40 -35.75 0.37 -17.20
CA THR A 40 -34.98 -0.10 -16.04
C THR A 40 -35.89 -0.04 -14.81
N THR A 41 -35.85 -1.05 -13.95
CA THR A 41 -36.66 -1.11 -12.73
C THR A 41 -35.81 -0.85 -11.49
N ASP A 42 -36.36 -0.19 -10.46
CA ASP A 42 -35.69 -0.04 -9.16
C ASP A 42 -35.71 -1.34 -8.33
N SER A 43 -35.09 -1.34 -7.14
CA SER A 43 -35.05 -2.50 -6.23
C SER A 43 -36.42 -2.93 -5.70
N GLN A 44 -37.48 -2.15 -5.97
CA GLN A 44 -38.88 -2.42 -5.64
C GLN A 44 -39.73 -2.69 -6.90
N GLY A 45 -39.09 -2.94 -8.05
CA GLY A 45 -39.74 -3.36 -9.30
C GLY A 45 -40.46 -2.24 -10.06
N ARG A 46 -40.25 -0.95 -9.71
CA ARG A 46 -40.93 0.17 -10.35
C ARG A 46 -40.20 0.62 -11.62
N PRO A 47 -40.90 0.87 -12.73
CA PRO A 47 -40.30 1.31 -13.98
C PRO A 47 -39.78 2.76 -13.90
N ILE A 48 -38.47 2.96 -14.01
CA ILE A 48 -37.81 4.28 -13.99
C ILE A 48 -37.26 4.66 -15.37
N ARG A 49 -37.45 5.93 -15.78
CA ARG A 49 -36.83 6.52 -16.96
C ARG A 49 -35.32 6.64 -16.72
N ARG A 50 -34.51 6.08 -17.63
CA ARG A 50 -33.05 6.16 -17.59
C ARG A 50 -32.58 7.60 -17.86
N ASN A 51 -32.61 8.45 -16.83
CA ASN A 51 -32.03 9.78 -16.90
C ASN A 51 -30.51 9.64 -16.79
N THR A 52 -29.80 9.85 -17.89
CA THR A 52 -28.32 9.81 -17.93
C THR A 52 -27.78 11.17 -17.47
N GLY A 53 -28.22 11.61 -16.29
CA GLY A 53 -27.64 12.77 -15.62
C GLY A 53 -26.32 12.35 -14.96
N ASN A 54 -25.37 13.28 -14.86
CA ASN A 54 -24.08 13.13 -14.17
C ASN A 54 -24.18 12.86 -12.65
N ASP A 55 -25.36 12.46 -12.18
CA ASP A 55 -25.66 12.12 -10.79
C ASP A 55 -25.31 10.65 -10.54
N SER A 56 -24.03 10.33 -10.67
CA SER A 56 -23.48 9.05 -10.22
C SER A 56 -22.79 9.28 -8.89
N LEU A 57 -23.31 8.67 -7.83
CA LEU A 57 -22.60 8.50 -6.56
C LEU A 57 -21.21 7.91 -6.87
N LYS A 58 -20.16 8.73 -6.80
CA LYS A 58 -18.80 8.25 -7.01
C LYS A 58 -18.44 7.37 -5.82
N THR A 59 -18.11 6.10 -6.10
CA THR A 59 -17.53 5.24 -5.08
C THR A 59 -16.20 5.86 -4.65
N ARG A 60 -16.07 6.15 -3.35
CA ARG A 60 -14.81 6.68 -2.81
C ARG A 60 -13.73 5.61 -2.98
N ASN A 61 -12.60 5.98 -3.56
CA ASN A 61 -11.42 5.13 -3.51
C ASN A 61 -10.85 5.20 -2.08
N SER A 62 -10.95 4.11 -1.33
CA SER A 62 -10.42 4.02 0.03
C SER A 62 -8.90 4.26 0.14
N LEU A 63 -8.16 4.08 -0.96
CA LEU A 63 -6.73 4.34 -1.05
C LEU A 63 -6.38 5.81 -1.34
N ALA A 64 -7.37 6.64 -1.65
CA ALA A 64 -7.14 8.06 -1.91
C ALA A 64 -6.62 8.77 -0.65
N ASP A 65 -7.13 8.37 0.51
CA ASP A 65 -6.83 8.98 1.81
C ASP A 65 -5.79 8.18 2.62
N SER A 66 -5.25 7.08 2.07
CA SER A 66 -4.26 6.25 2.76
C SER A 66 -2.84 6.54 2.26
N ILE A 67 -1.88 6.55 3.17
CA ILE A 67 -0.45 6.68 2.89
C ILE A 67 0.28 5.41 3.29
N THR A 68 1.20 4.94 2.45
CA THR A 68 2.08 3.83 2.78
C THR A 68 3.40 4.40 3.28
N ILE A 69 3.76 4.04 4.51
CA ILE A 69 4.97 4.52 5.18
C ILE A 69 5.91 3.34 5.39
N PHE A 70 7.09 3.45 4.78
CA PHE A 70 8.20 2.56 5.05
C PHE A 70 9.27 3.32 5.85
N TYR A 71 9.99 2.60 6.69
CA TYR A 71 11.19 3.12 7.33
C TYR A 71 12.29 2.08 7.35
N ARG A 72 13.52 2.57 7.47
CA ARG A 72 14.73 1.77 7.66
C ARG A 72 15.66 2.43 8.67
N TYR A 73 16.55 1.64 9.24
CA TYR A 73 17.66 2.15 10.04
C TYR A 73 18.87 2.39 9.14
N PHE A 74 19.81 3.22 9.60
CA PHE A 74 20.99 3.57 8.79
C PHE A 74 21.77 2.33 8.29
N ASP A 75 21.96 1.33 9.16
CA ASP A 75 22.69 0.09 8.85
C ASP A 75 21.75 -1.06 8.40
N SER A 76 20.53 -0.76 7.96
CA SER A 76 19.55 -1.78 7.57
C SER A 76 18.97 -1.50 6.20
N THR A 77 19.15 -2.45 5.28
CA THR A 77 18.53 -2.40 3.94
C THR A 77 17.08 -2.89 3.94
N ARG A 78 16.64 -3.57 5.01
CA ARG A 78 15.29 -4.14 5.10
C ARG A 78 14.25 -3.04 5.35
N PRO A 79 13.31 -2.81 4.41
CA PRO A 79 12.19 -1.91 4.66
C PRO A 79 11.28 -2.51 5.73
N ARG A 80 10.83 -1.67 6.65
CA ARG A 80 9.84 -2.00 7.68
C ARG A 80 8.64 -1.07 7.51
N THR A 81 7.46 -1.55 7.85
CA THR A 81 6.22 -0.75 7.86
C THR A 81 5.84 -0.37 9.28
N ILE A 82 5.14 0.75 9.42
CA ILE A 82 4.50 1.11 10.68
C ILE A 82 3.19 0.32 10.79
N ASP A 83 3.02 -0.42 11.87
CA ASP A 83 1.72 -0.99 12.22
C ASP A 83 0.83 0.12 12.78
N SER A 84 -0.47 0.12 12.50
CA SER A 84 -1.48 1.03 13.08
C SER A 84 -2.36 0.35 14.14
N SER A 85 -2.21 -0.96 14.37
CA SER A 85 -2.98 -1.74 15.35
C SER A 85 -2.65 -1.39 16.81
N ILE A 86 -3.64 -1.30 17.72
CA ILE A 86 -3.41 -0.91 19.13
C ILE A 86 -2.83 -2.05 19.99
N ASN A 87 -2.43 -3.17 19.39
CA ASN A 87 -1.96 -4.36 20.12
C ASN A 87 -0.79 -4.09 21.06
N ASP A 88 0.10 -3.16 20.68
CA ASP A 88 1.21 -2.71 21.53
C ASP A 88 1.34 -1.18 21.48
N PHE A 89 1.04 -0.53 22.60
CA PHE A 89 1.14 0.92 22.76
C PHE A 89 2.60 1.40 22.69
N TYR A 90 3.56 0.60 23.18
CA TYR A 90 4.98 0.97 23.23
C TYR A 90 5.62 1.08 21.84
N THR A 91 4.96 0.60 20.78
CA THR A 91 5.44 0.79 19.41
C THR A 91 5.31 2.23 18.90
N ARG A 92 4.36 3.01 19.43
CA ARG A 92 4.21 4.45 19.16
C ARG A 92 4.68 5.32 20.31
N PHE A 93 4.80 4.77 21.51
CA PHE A 93 5.38 5.51 22.61
C PHE A 93 6.90 5.65 22.41
N PRO A 94 7.44 6.88 22.38
CA PRO A 94 8.87 7.09 22.13
C PRO A 94 9.79 6.56 23.24
N LEU A 95 9.26 6.30 24.43
CA LEU A 95 9.99 5.63 25.50
C LEU A 95 9.70 4.11 25.46
N PRO A 96 10.71 3.22 25.40
CA PRO A 96 10.46 1.79 25.49
C PRO A 96 9.96 1.40 26.88
N TYR A 97 9.24 0.28 26.98
CA TYR A 97 8.75 -0.28 28.26
C TYR A 97 9.84 -0.56 29.31
N ARG A 98 11.10 -0.64 28.88
CA ARG A 98 12.27 -0.88 29.73
C ARG A 98 12.71 0.35 30.52
N PHE A 99 12.14 1.52 30.25
CA PHE A 99 12.50 2.77 30.89
C PHE A 99 11.38 3.26 31.80
N HIS A 100 11.77 3.81 32.94
CA HIS A 100 10.89 4.54 33.84
C HIS A 100 11.13 6.04 33.69
N SER A 101 10.05 6.83 33.67
CA SER A 101 10.05 8.28 33.49
C SER A 101 9.10 8.91 34.51
N LEU A 102 9.29 10.21 34.78
CA LEU A 102 8.51 11.01 35.74
C LEU A 102 7.05 11.29 35.31
N GLY A 103 6.57 10.66 34.24
CA GLY A 103 5.17 10.72 33.78
C GLY A 103 4.95 11.55 32.52
N ASN A 104 5.89 12.41 32.14
CA ASN A 104 5.86 13.17 30.89
C ASN A 104 7.04 12.80 29.98
N TYR A 105 6.78 12.71 28.68
CA TYR A 105 7.84 12.50 27.69
C TYR A 105 8.82 13.69 27.68
N GLY A 106 10.12 13.41 27.52
CA GLY A 106 11.18 14.43 27.56
C GLY A 106 11.66 14.79 28.97
N THR A 107 11.09 14.18 30.03
CA THR A 107 11.64 14.25 31.39
C THR A 107 12.72 13.19 31.60
N ALA A 108 13.51 13.34 32.67
CA ALA A 108 14.52 12.35 33.05
C ALA A 108 13.94 10.93 33.03
N ALA A 109 14.64 10.03 32.36
CA ALA A 109 14.29 8.62 32.25
C ALA A 109 15.44 7.74 32.72
N GLN A 110 15.10 6.64 33.39
CA GLN A 110 16.04 5.67 33.90
C GLN A 110 15.73 4.29 33.33
N SER A 111 16.76 3.58 32.86
CA SER A 111 16.60 2.18 32.45
C SER A 111 16.33 1.31 33.68
N LEU A 112 15.30 0.47 33.58
CA LEU A 112 15.04 -0.60 34.57
C LEU A 112 16.03 -1.75 34.42
N ILE A 113 16.76 -1.80 33.31
CA ILE A 113 17.72 -2.83 32.98
C ILE A 113 19.12 -2.25 33.13
N PHE A 114 19.98 -3.00 33.80
CA PHE A 114 21.38 -2.64 33.96
C PHE A 114 22.10 -2.74 32.60
N GLU A 115 22.62 -1.61 32.12
CA GLU A 115 23.42 -1.51 30.91
C GLU A 115 24.79 -0.93 31.28
N PRO A 116 25.87 -1.73 31.29
CA PRO A 116 27.18 -1.24 31.64
C PRO A 116 27.71 -0.28 30.56
N PHE A 117 28.34 0.82 30.98
CA PHE A 117 29.00 1.73 30.06
C PHE A 117 30.34 1.14 29.59
N MET A 118 30.40 0.74 28.33
CA MET A 118 31.56 0.03 27.76
C MET A 118 32.56 0.94 27.03
N LYS A 119 32.45 2.28 27.14
CA LYS A 119 33.41 3.19 26.50
C LYS A 119 34.53 3.55 27.47
N ALA A 120 35.77 3.54 26.99
CA ALA A 120 36.92 3.96 27.78
C ALA A 120 36.93 5.48 27.96
N GLY A 121 37.22 5.95 29.18
CA GLY A 121 37.35 7.38 29.50
C GLY A 121 36.65 7.78 30.80
N PHE A 122 36.75 9.06 31.15
CA PHE A 122 35.98 9.66 32.23
C PHE A 122 34.54 9.91 31.76
N ASP A 123 33.57 9.49 32.57
CA ASP A 123 32.15 9.73 32.35
C ASP A 123 31.55 10.46 33.56
N PRO A 124 30.99 11.67 33.39
CA PRO A 124 30.36 12.40 34.48
C PRO A 124 28.99 11.81 34.90
N GLY A 125 28.45 10.80 34.21
CA GLY A 125 27.25 10.07 34.63
C GLY A 125 25.92 10.72 34.24
N PHE A 126 25.92 11.68 33.30
CA PHE A 126 24.72 12.39 32.86
C PHE A 126 23.96 11.63 31.76
N HIS A 127 23.32 10.51 32.10
CA HIS A 127 22.63 9.64 31.13
C HIS A 127 21.09 9.71 31.19
N ALA A 128 20.53 10.52 32.09
CA ALA A 128 19.08 10.59 32.30
C ALA A 128 18.27 11.00 31.05
N TYR A 129 18.91 11.58 30.03
CA TYR A 129 18.29 12.03 28.79
C TYR A 129 18.85 11.34 27.54
N ASP A 130 19.76 10.38 27.67
CA ASP A 130 20.43 9.74 26.53
C ASP A 130 19.43 9.02 25.59
N ILE A 131 18.32 8.53 26.13
CA ILE A 131 17.27 7.83 25.37
C ILE A 131 16.57 8.72 24.32
N TYR A 132 16.52 10.03 24.57
CA TYR A 132 15.87 10.98 23.66
C TYR A 132 16.80 11.48 22.55
N ARG A 133 18.10 11.15 22.63
CA ARG A 133 19.08 11.61 21.66
C ARG A 133 18.97 10.80 20.37
N TYR A 134 18.82 11.50 19.25
CA TYR A 134 18.97 10.88 17.94
C TYR A 134 20.41 10.40 17.72
N THR A 135 20.55 9.13 17.38
CA THR A 135 21.82 8.53 16.98
C THR A 135 21.67 7.99 15.56
N THR A 136 22.77 7.97 14.81
CA THR A 136 22.76 7.48 13.42
C THR A 136 22.17 6.08 13.31
N THR A 137 22.51 5.20 14.27
CA THR A 137 22.07 3.81 14.28
C THR A 137 20.58 3.66 14.61
N ASN A 138 20.05 4.44 15.56
CA ASN A 138 18.68 4.26 16.05
C ASN A 138 17.65 5.18 15.36
N THR A 139 18.09 6.13 14.54
CA THR A 139 17.18 7.05 13.84
C THR A 139 16.50 6.34 12.67
N ARG A 140 15.17 6.45 12.62
CA ARG A 140 14.35 5.91 11.53
C ARG A 140 14.42 6.85 10.33
N LEU A 141 14.78 6.32 9.17
CA LEU A 141 14.77 7.01 7.89
C LEU A 141 13.48 6.64 7.15
N TYR A 142 12.59 7.60 6.96
CA TYR A 142 11.27 7.38 6.38
C TYR A 142 11.29 7.52 4.85
N GLN A 143 10.57 6.61 4.19
CA GLN A 143 10.25 6.65 2.78
C GLN A 143 8.73 6.51 2.63
N THR A 144 8.09 7.57 2.15
CA THR A 144 6.64 7.67 2.07
C THR A 144 6.19 7.96 0.65
N THR A 145 4.96 7.57 0.30
CA THR A 145 4.39 7.84 -1.03
C THR A 145 3.87 9.28 -1.18
N ARG A 146 3.69 10.00 -0.06
CA ARG A 146 3.18 11.38 0.03
C ARG A 146 3.89 12.12 1.18
N PRO A 147 3.85 13.47 1.26
CA PRO A 147 4.38 14.20 2.40
C PRO A 147 3.77 13.70 3.72
N TYR A 148 4.61 13.52 4.74
CA TYR A 148 4.23 12.92 6.02
C TYR A 148 4.97 13.60 7.17
N THR A 149 4.25 13.85 8.26
CA THR A 149 4.77 14.34 9.53
C THR A 149 4.07 13.58 10.65
N GLU A 150 4.83 13.13 11.65
CA GLU A 150 4.30 12.50 12.86
C GLU A 150 4.38 13.48 14.03
N LEU A 151 3.27 13.67 14.73
CA LEU A 151 3.21 14.47 15.96
C LEU A 151 2.54 13.62 17.03
N SER A 152 3.28 13.34 18.10
CA SER A 152 2.77 12.61 19.26
C SER A 152 2.62 13.58 20.42
N TYR A 153 1.42 13.63 21.01
CA TYR A 153 1.14 14.39 22.21
C TYR A 153 0.65 13.44 23.30
N LEU A 154 1.33 13.43 24.44
CA LEU A 154 0.94 12.66 25.60
C LEU A 154 0.98 13.56 26.82
N LEU A 155 -0.17 13.68 27.48
CA LEU A 155 -0.33 14.44 28.70
C LEU A 155 -0.52 13.44 29.85
N GLY A 156 0.43 13.41 30.78
CA GLY A 156 0.27 12.67 32.03
C GLY A 156 -0.79 13.34 32.92
N SER A 157 -1.58 12.55 33.65
CA SER A 157 -2.43 13.09 34.71
C SER A 157 -1.56 13.71 35.80
N LYS A 158 -1.92 14.91 36.23
CA LYS A 158 -1.27 15.59 37.36
C LYS A 158 -1.29 14.64 38.58
N ALA A 159 -0.11 14.36 39.14
CA ALA A 159 0.02 13.71 40.44
C ALA A 159 -0.28 14.70 41.58
#